data_AF-A0A6L9IN49-F1
#
_entry.id   AF-A0A6L9IN49-F1
#
_cell.length_a   1.000
_cell.length_b   1.000
_cell.length_c   1.000
_cell.angle_alpha   90.00
_cell.angle_beta   90.00
_cell.angle_gamma   90.00
#
_symmetry.space_group_name_H-M   'P 1'
#
loop_
_entity.id
_entity.type
_entity.pdbx_description
1 polymer ?
#
loop_
_entity_poly.entity_id
_entity_poly.type
_entity_poly.pdbx_seq_one_letter_code
_entity_poly.pdbx_strand_id
1 'polypeptide(L)' 'MTYKATIYQSPPGAEIFGGAVMGIFHSLESDVLNPIMAKYGLTPETFDAGAWYPMQLFYDVLREASQQSFTAGVAIGKAV' A
#
# COMPACT_ATOMS: atom_id res chain seq x y z
N MET A 1 -21.48 -19.29 -2.79
CA MET A 1 -21.56 -17.93 -3.36
C MET A 1 -20.17 -17.55 -3.83
N THR A 2 -19.99 -17.23 -5.10
CA THR A 2 -18.71 -16.71 -5.60
C THR A 2 -18.66 -15.23 -5.29
N TYR A 3 -17.74 -14.80 -4.44
CA TYR A 3 -17.53 -13.38 -4.15
C TYR A 3 -17.11 -12.65 -5.43
N LYS A 4 -17.80 -11.56 -5.77
CA LYS A 4 -17.47 -10.70 -6.92
C LYS A 4 -16.93 -9.38 -6.39
N ALA A 5 -15.61 -9.26 -6.34
CA ALA A 5 -14.96 -8.02 -5.93
C ALA A 5 -15.27 -6.91 -6.94
N THR A 6 -15.77 -5.78 -6.47
CA THR A 6 -15.79 -4.55 -7.27
C THR A 6 -14.43 -3.89 -7.13
N ILE A 7 -13.67 -3.82 -8.22
CA ILE A 7 -12.39 -3.11 -8.24
C ILE A 7 -12.69 -1.61 -8.13
N TYR A 8 -12.30 -1.00 -7.02
CA TYR A 8 -12.43 0.44 -6.84
C TYR A 8 -11.33 1.15 -7.63
N GLN A 9 -11.73 2.11 -8.46
CA GLN A 9 -10.82 3.07 -9.07
C GLN A 9 -10.94 4.39 -8.31
N SER A 10 -9.80 4.97 -7.93
CA SER A 10 -9.83 6.28 -7.27
C SER A 10 -10.31 7.35 -8.27
N PRO A 11 -11.13 8.32 -7.84
CA PRO A 11 -11.44 9.49 -8.66
C PRO A 11 -10.17 10.20 -9.13
N PRO A 12 -10.16 10.83 -10.32
CA PRO A 12 -9.02 11.63 -10.77
C PRO A 12 -8.67 12.72 -9.75
N GLY A 13 -7.37 12.87 -9.46
CA GLY A 13 -6.87 13.84 -8.48
C GLY A 13 -7.07 13.46 -7.02
N ALA A 14 -7.57 12.25 -6.71
CA ALA A 14 -7.55 11.74 -5.34
C ALA A 14 -6.13 11.41 -4.91
N GLU A 15 -5.76 11.85 -3.71
CA GLU A 15 -4.42 11.70 -3.16
C GLU A 15 -4.45 11.07 -1.76
N ILE A 16 -3.34 10.44 -1.40
CA ILE A 16 -3.09 9.89 -0.06
C ILE A 16 -1.76 10.44 0.47
N PHE A 17 -1.77 10.79 1.75
CA PHE A 17 -0.57 11.31 2.42
C PHE A 17 0.47 10.21 2.61
N GLY A 18 1.72 10.49 2.25
CA GLY A 18 2.83 9.53 2.27
C GLY A 18 3.02 8.87 3.62
N GLY A 19 2.92 9.62 4.71
CA GLY A 19 3.02 9.08 6.08
C GLY A 19 1.96 8.02 6.40
N ALA A 20 0.75 8.14 5.84
CA ALA A 20 -0.30 7.14 6.03
C ALA A 20 0.02 5.85 5.26
N VAL A 21 0.53 5.99 4.03
CA VAL A 21 0.98 4.87 3.19
C VAL A 21 2.11 4.10 3.86
N MET A 22 3.13 4.81 4.36
CA MET A 22 4.24 4.22 5.12
C MET A 22 3.78 3.46 6.36
N GLY A 23 2.86 4.04 7.16
CA GLY A 23 2.34 3.37 8.35
C GLY A 23 1.67 2.03 8.04
N ILE A 24 0.91 1.98 6.95
CA ILE A 24 0.29 0.75 6.47
C ILE A 24 1.36 -0.24 6.01
N PHE A 25 2.33 0.20 5.20
CA PHE A 25 3.36 -0.69 4.67
C PHE A 25 4.32 -1.23 5.72
N HIS A 26 4.71 -0.44 6.72
CA HIS A 26 5.52 -0.92 7.84
C HIS A 26 4.77 -1.92 8.74
N SER A 27 3.43 -1.89 8.73
CA SER A 27 2.61 -2.79 9.53
C SER A 27 2.34 -4.13 8.84
N LEU A 28 2.64 -4.22 7.55
CA LEU A 28 2.46 -5.39 6.69
C LEU A 28 3.82 -6.06 6.44
N GLU A 29 3.83 -7.31 5.96
CA GLU A 29 5.07 -8.06 5.72
C GLU A 29 6.00 -7.34 4.72
N SER A 30 7.05 -6.70 5.24
CA SER A 30 7.98 -5.85 4.48
C SER A 30 8.67 -6.61 3.35
N ASP A 31 8.95 -7.90 3.54
CA ASP A 31 9.64 -8.75 2.56
C ASP A 31 8.78 -8.99 1.31
N VAL A 32 7.46 -8.90 1.44
CA VAL A 32 6.52 -9.05 0.32
C VAL A 32 6.20 -7.70 -0.30
N LEU A 33 6.06 -6.64 0.50
CA LEU A 33 5.70 -5.31 0.00
C LEU A 33 6.84 -4.56 -0.67
N ASN A 34 8.06 -4.61 -0.12
CA ASN A 34 9.19 -3.84 -0.65
C ASN A 34 9.46 -4.12 -2.15
N PRO A 35 9.46 -5.37 -2.64
CA PRO A 35 9.60 -5.65 -4.07
C PRO A 35 8.46 -5.09 -4.91
N ILE A 36 7.23 -5.04 -4.37
CA ILE A 36 6.06 -4.49 -5.08
C ILE A 36 6.20 -2.98 -5.18
N MET A 37 6.46 -2.30 -4.06
CA MET A 37 6.62 -0.84 -4.03
C MET A 37 7.75 -0.36 -4.96
N ALA A 38 8.85 -1.11 -5.03
CA ALA A 38 9.96 -0.80 -5.94
C ALA A 38 9.54 -0.77 -7.42
N LYS A 39 8.59 -1.62 -7.85
CA LYS A 39 8.04 -1.58 -9.23
C LYS A 39 7.30 -0.29 -9.55
N TYR A 40 6.76 0.36 -8.52
CA TYR A 40 6.06 1.63 -8.62
C TYR A 40 6.97 2.83 -8.32
N GLY A 41 8.28 2.61 -8.15
CA GLY A 41 9.25 3.67 -7.83
C GLY A 41 9.11 4.20 -6.40
N LEU A 42 8.49 3.45 -5.50
CA LEU A 42 8.31 3.76 -4.09
C LEU A 42 9.35 2.99 -3.26
N THR A 43 10.62 3.37 -3.35
CA THR A 43 11.68 2.78 -2.53
C THR A 43 11.92 3.63 -1.27
N PRO A 44 12.55 3.10 -0.22
CA PRO A 44 12.88 3.90 0.97
C PRO A 44 13.65 5.19 0.66
N GLU A 45 14.40 5.23 -0.45
CA GLU A 45 15.18 6.39 -0.89
C GLU A 45 14.35 7.41 -1.68
N THR A 46 13.25 7.00 -2.32
CA THR A 46 12.41 7.86 -3.17
C THR A 46 11.07 8.22 -2.52
N PHE A 47 10.68 7.47 -1.48
CA PHE A 47 9.44 7.67 -0.79
C PHE A 47 9.57 8.77 0.28
N ASP A 48 8.82 9.86 0.10
CA ASP A 48 8.75 10.99 1.01
C ASP A 48 7.46 10.91 1.83
N ALA A 49 7.60 10.69 3.13
CA ALA A 49 6.46 10.65 4.07
C ALA A 49 5.66 11.96 4.12
N GLY A 50 6.26 13.10 3.73
CA GLY A 50 5.63 14.42 3.70
C GLY A 50 4.90 14.74 2.39
N ALA A 51 5.04 13.91 1.35
CA ALA A 51 4.44 14.15 0.04
C ALA A 51 3.03 13.57 -0.08
N TRP A 52 2.29 14.04 -1.07
CA TRP A 52 1.01 13.49 -1.50
C TRP A 52 1.23 12.61 -2.73
N TYR A 53 0.61 11.43 -2.71
CA TYR A 53 0.72 10.44 -3.78
C TYR A 53 -0.65 10.16 -4.39
N PRO A 54 -0.73 9.81 -5.69
CA PRO A 54 -1.99 9.39 -6.30
C PRO A 54 -2.60 8.22 -5.56
N MET A 55 -3.87 8.33 -5.17
CA MET A 55 -4.57 7.26 -4.45
C MET A 55 -4.64 5.96 -5.27
N GLN A 56 -4.73 6.06 -6.60
CA GLN A 56 -4.71 4.89 -7.49
C GLN A 56 -3.40 4.09 -7.34
N LEU A 57 -2.27 4.77 -7.14
CA LEU A 57 -0.97 4.12 -6.95
C LEU A 57 -1.00 3.19 -5.73
N PHE A 58 -1.58 3.66 -4.63
CA PHE A 58 -1.75 2.87 -3.42
C PHE A 58 -2.65 1.64 -3.65
N TYR A 59 -3.76 1.79 -4.37
CA TYR A 59 -4.63 0.65 -4.69
C TYR A 59 -3.98 -0.37 -5.62
N ASP A 60 -3.15 0.08 -6.56
CA ASP A 60 -2.43 -0.81 -7.46
C ASP A 60 -1.42 -1.68 -6.68
N VAL A 61 -0.70 -1.08 -5.72
CA VAL A 61 0.18 -1.81 -4.79
C VAL A 61 -0.59 -2.84 -3.97
N LEU A 62 -1.72 -2.44 -3.36
CA LEU A 62 -2.53 -3.37 -2.55
C LEU A 62 -3.11 -4.53 -3.37
N ARG A 63 -3.56 -4.25 -4.60
CA ARG A 63 -4.06 -5.27 -5.53
C ARG A 63 -2.97 -6.29 -5.83
N GLU A 64 -1.76 -5.83 -6.14
CA GLU A 64 -0.63 -6.73 -6.42
C GLU A 64 -0.23 -7.53 -5.17
N ALA A 65 -0.19 -6.91 -4.00
CA ALA A 65 0.08 -7.60 -2.74
C ALA A 65 -0.94 -8.72 -2.48
N SER A 66 -2.24 -8.45 -2.69
CA SER A 66 -3.30 -9.45 -2.49
C SER A 66 -3.21 -10.68 -3.39
N GLN A 67 -2.50 -10.60 -4.53
CA GLN A 67 -2.29 -11.73 -5.43
C GLN A 67 -1.16 -12.64 -4.97
N GLN A 68 -0.24 -12.13 -4.14
CA GLN A 68 0.87 -12.89 -3.58
C GLN A 68 0.46 -13.52 -2.24
N SER A 69 -0.50 -14.45 -2.26
CA SER A 69 -0.94 -15.28 -1.12
C SER A 69 -0.77 -14.61 0.25
N PHE A 70 -1.27 -13.38 0.36
CA PHE A 70 -0.91 -12.47 1.43
C PHE A 70 -1.75 -12.79 2.65
N THR A 71 -1.15 -13.36 3.68
CA THR A 71 -1.79 -13.30 5.00
C THR A 71 -1.46 -11.93 5.54
N ALA A 72 -2.43 -11.01 5.56
CA ALA A 72 -2.19 -9.68 6.12
C ALA A 72 -1.98 -9.80 7.64
N GLY A 73 -0.72 -10.01 8.04
CA GLY A 73 -0.29 -9.80 9.41
C GLY A 73 -0.29 -8.30 9.67
N VAL A 74 -1.13 -7.85 10.59
CA VAL A 74 -1.09 -6.47 11.09
C VAL A 74 -0.39 -6.51 12.43
N ALA A 75 0.73 -5.78 12.56
CA ALA A 75 1.37 -5.60 13.85
C ALA A 75 0.43 -4.85 14.81
N ILE A 76 -0.05 -5.51 15.87
CA ILE A 76 -0.87 -4.88 16.91
C ILE A 76 0.07 -4.46 18.04
N GLY A 77 0.32 -3.15 18.16
CA GLY A 77 1.15 -2.56 19.20
C GLY A 77 0.69 -1.14 19.54
N LYS A 78 0.99 -0.69 20.77
CA LYS A 78 0.73 0.69 21.19
C LYS A 78 1.95 1.53 20.84
N ALA A 79 1.77 2.67 20.18
CA ALA A 79 2.83 3.66 20.03
C ALA A 79 3.30 4.08 21.44
N VAL A 80 4.61 4.04 21.68
CA VAL A 80 5.24 4.48 22.94
C VAL A 80 5.66 5.94 22.79
#